data_AF-A0A969G6K2-F1
#
_entry.id   AF-A0A969G6K2-F1
#
_cell.length_a   1.000
_cell.length_b   1.000
_cell.length_c   1.000
_cell.angle_alpha   90.00
_cell.angle_beta   90.00
_cell.angle_gamma   90.00
#
_symmetry.space_group_name_H-M   'P 1'
#
loop_
_entity.id
_entity.type
_entity.pdbx_description
1 polymer ?
#
loop_
_entity_poly.entity_id
_entity_poly.type
_entity_poly.pdbx_seq_one_letter_code
_entity_poly.pdbx_strand_id
1 'polypeptide(L)'
;FLVISPNFKADQTLFTSGELGIYKSEDSGKNWEAITRDTQIATLGDLQIAVSPNYANDRTLFCGTNSGLFQSTDAGKTWSKLITSLDNPDPYIEAIAVSPDYAQDQTAMVSVRGYGLFKTSDSGESFQSIGDTQVVMSRIWSVPSSGRAIVFSPDYATDRTVYGFGSAKHQVYRSQDGGETWSIIDIPYLEEPKPELLESISIAAFVYAGFLKRILIFLVIVGGLTYLCFRQKQIKHVS
;
A
#
# COMPACT_ATOMS: atom_id res chain seq x y z
N PHE A 1 -7.74 -13.37 -1.08
CA PHE A 1 -7.97 -12.68 -2.36
C PHE A 1 -9.02 -13.44 -3.13
N LEU A 2 -9.92 -12.77 -3.85
CA LEU A 2 -10.89 -13.36 -4.77
C LEU A 2 -10.63 -12.78 -6.16
N VAL A 3 -10.52 -13.64 -7.17
CA VAL A 3 -10.31 -13.25 -8.57
C VAL A 3 -11.37 -13.92 -9.42
N ILE A 4 -11.93 -13.14 -10.35
CA ILE A 4 -12.94 -13.59 -11.31
C ILE A 4 -12.22 -13.86 -12.64
N SER A 5 -12.51 -14.99 -13.29
CA SER A 5 -11.99 -15.27 -14.63
C SER A 5 -12.39 -14.14 -15.61
N PRO A 6 -11.49 -13.68 -16.49
CA PRO A 6 -11.85 -12.74 -17.55
C PRO A 6 -12.98 -13.24 -18.45
N ASN A 7 -13.15 -14.57 -18.56
CA ASN A 7 -14.23 -15.21 -19.33
C ASN A 7 -15.37 -15.75 -18.45
N PHE A 8 -15.57 -15.18 -17.25
CA PHE A 8 -16.53 -15.67 -16.25
C PHE A 8 -17.95 -15.87 -16.80
N LYS A 9 -18.40 -15.02 -17.73
CA LYS A 9 -19.72 -15.17 -18.35
C LYS A 9 -19.93 -16.54 -19.01
N ALA A 10 -18.85 -17.13 -19.55
CA ALA A 10 -18.90 -18.43 -20.21
C ALA A 10 -18.42 -19.57 -19.30
N ASP A 11 -17.35 -19.36 -18.53
CA ASP A 11 -16.69 -20.43 -17.76
C ASP A 11 -17.06 -20.48 -16.27
N GLN A 12 -17.75 -19.45 -15.76
CA GLN A 12 -18.14 -19.32 -14.35
C GLN A 12 -16.98 -19.55 -13.35
N THR A 13 -15.75 -19.29 -13.78
CA THR A 13 -14.54 -19.65 -13.03
C THR A 13 -14.13 -18.55 -12.05
N LEU A 14 -13.86 -18.95 -10.80
CA LEU A 14 -13.40 -18.10 -9.70
C LEU A 14 -12.15 -18.70 -9.06
N PHE A 15 -11.28 -17.84 -8.53
CA PHE A 15 -10.12 -18.23 -7.74
C PHE A 15 -10.13 -17.52 -6.40
N THR A 16 -9.76 -18.21 -5.34
CA THR A 16 -9.54 -17.58 -4.04
C THR A 16 -8.34 -18.19 -3.32
N SER A 17 -7.83 -17.50 -2.32
CA SER A 17 -6.81 -18.02 -1.40
C SER A 17 -7.44 -18.55 -0.12
N GLY A 18 -6.94 -19.66 0.41
CA GLY A 18 -7.35 -20.26 1.68
C GLY A 18 -6.21 -21.02 2.36
N GLU A 19 -6.54 -21.90 3.30
CA GLU A 19 -5.57 -22.61 4.16
C GLU A 19 -4.56 -23.48 3.39
N LEU A 20 -4.96 -24.00 2.22
CA LEU A 20 -4.14 -24.90 1.39
C LEU A 20 -3.65 -24.23 0.10
N GLY A 21 -3.52 -22.90 0.15
CA GLY A 21 -3.11 -22.08 -0.98
C GLY A 21 -4.28 -21.59 -1.83
N ILE A 22 -4.24 -21.83 -3.14
CA ILE A 22 -5.26 -21.39 -4.09
C ILE A 22 -6.37 -22.45 -4.21
N TYR A 23 -7.61 -21.96 -4.19
CA TYR A 23 -8.82 -22.70 -4.50
C TYR A 23 -9.42 -22.19 -5.80
N LYS A 24 -9.93 -23.10 -6.62
CA LYS A 24 -10.65 -22.80 -7.86
C LYS A 24 -12.09 -23.30 -7.77
N SER A 25 -13.01 -22.53 -8.31
CA SER A 25 -14.39 -22.96 -8.61
C SER A 25 -14.65 -22.75 -10.10
N GLU A 26 -15.38 -23.66 -10.73
CA GLU A 26 -15.79 -23.58 -12.14
C GLU A 26 -17.33 -23.53 -12.28
N ASP A 27 -18.03 -23.23 -11.18
CA ASP A 27 -19.50 -23.27 -11.11
C ASP A 27 -20.08 -22.10 -10.30
N SER A 28 -19.45 -20.92 -10.42
CA SER A 28 -19.82 -19.69 -9.73
C SER A 28 -19.79 -19.82 -8.19
N GLY A 29 -18.83 -20.59 -7.66
CA GLY A 29 -18.57 -20.70 -6.23
C GLY A 29 -19.41 -21.74 -5.48
N LYS A 30 -20.09 -22.65 -6.19
CA LYS A 30 -20.88 -23.73 -5.55
C LYS A 30 -19.97 -24.83 -5.04
N ASN A 31 -18.94 -25.19 -5.79
CA ASN A 31 -17.90 -26.14 -5.40
C ASN A 31 -16.52 -25.53 -5.56
N TRP A 32 -15.61 -25.91 -4.67
CA TRP A 32 -14.23 -25.41 -4.62
C TRP A 32 -13.24 -26.56 -4.50
N GLU A 33 -12.16 -26.49 -5.28
CA GLU A 33 -11.04 -27.43 -5.26
C GLU A 33 -9.74 -26.69 -4.93
N ALA A 34 -8.93 -27.23 -4.00
CA ALA A 34 -7.61 -26.70 -3.68
C ALA A 34 -6.59 -27.13 -4.74
N ILE A 35 -6.28 -26.26 -5.69
CA ILE A 35 -5.38 -26.58 -6.83
C ILE A 35 -3.90 -26.56 -6.45
N THR A 36 -3.54 -26.04 -5.28
CA THR A 36 -2.15 -26.01 -4.80
C THR A 36 -1.88 -27.00 -3.66
N ARG A 37 -2.86 -27.80 -3.22
CA ARG A 37 -2.76 -28.66 -2.02
C ARG A 37 -1.48 -29.52 -1.99
N ASP A 38 -1.13 -30.12 -3.12
CA ASP A 38 0.00 -31.05 -3.23
C ASP A 38 1.24 -30.38 -3.85
N THR A 39 1.40 -29.07 -3.65
CA THR A 39 2.49 -28.27 -4.20
C THR A 39 3.25 -27.53 -3.10
N GLN A 40 4.43 -27.01 -3.43
CA GLN A 40 5.21 -26.15 -2.52
C GLN A 40 4.49 -24.85 -2.11
N ILE A 41 3.40 -24.48 -2.79
CA ILE A 41 2.64 -23.25 -2.51
C ILE A 41 1.64 -23.45 -1.36
N ALA A 42 1.24 -24.69 -1.06
CA ALA A 42 0.14 -25.00 -0.13
C ALA A 42 0.27 -24.35 1.25
N THR A 43 1.51 -24.20 1.73
CA THR A 43 1.85 -23.69 3.06
C THR A 43 2.40 -22.26 3.05
N LEU A 44 2.49 -21.62 1.88
CA LEU A 44 3.03 -20.27 1.75
C LEU A 44 1.99 -19.21 2.12
N GLY A 45 2.49 -18.09 2.66
CA GLY A 45 1.66 -16.99 3.15
C GLY A 45 1.50 -15.85 2.15
N ASP A 46 0.58 -14.94 2.48
CA ASP A 46 0.39 -13.65 1.81
C ASP A 46 0.12 -13.72 0.30
N LEU A 47 -0.62 -14.75 -0.10
CA LEU A 47 -0.86 -15.09 -1.49
C LEU A 47 -1.52 -13.97 -2.28
N GLN A 48 -0.90 -13.59 -3.40
CA GLN A 48 -1.48 -12.79 -4.48
C GLN A 48 -1.87 -13.73 -5.62
N ILE A 49 -3.00 -13.49 -6.26
CA ILE A 49 -3.46 -14.27 -7.42
C ILE A 49 -3.66 -13.30 -8.58
N ALA A 50 -3.05 -13.60 -9.73
CA ALA A 50 -3.36 -12.93 -10.98
C ALA A 50 -3.66 -13.97 -12.07
N VAL A 51 -4.58 -13.63 -12.95
CA VAL A 51 -5.10 -14.52 -14.00
C VAL A 51 -4.81 -13.86 -15.34
N SER A 52 -4.30 -14.60 -16.32
CA SER A 52 -4.12 -14.08 -17.67
C SER A 52 -5.45 -13.59 -18.24
N PRO A 53 -5.52 -12.41 -18.90
CA PRO A 53 -6.71 -11.99 -19.65
C PRO A 53 -7.18 -13.03 -20.67
N ASN A 54 -6.28 -13.88 -21.17
CA ASN A 54 -6.56 -14.95 -22.11
C ASN A 54 -6.66 -16.34 -21.45
N TYR A 55 -6.97 -16.39 -20.14
CA TYR A 55 -7.03 -17.62 -19.33
C TYR A 55 -7.88 -18.74 -19.95
N ALA A 56 -8.96 -18.40 -20.66
CA ALA A 56 -9.80 -19.39 -21.33
C ALA A 56 -9.03 -20.26 -22.33
N ASN A 57 -7.97 -19.72 -22.93
CA ASN A 57 -7.15 -20.38 -23.94
C ASN A 57 -5.78 -20.81 -23.38
N ASP A 58 -5.09 -19.93 -22.65
CA ASP A 58 -3.71 -20.19 -22.19
C ASP A 58 -3.62 -20.83 -20.81
N ARG A 59 -4.73 -20.87 -20.06
CA ARG A 59 -4.84 -21.42 -18.70
C ARG A 59 -3.79 -20.89 -17.73
N THR A 60 -3.29 -19.66 -17.97
CA THR A 60 -2.15 -19.09 -17.24
C THR A 60 -2.59 -18.38 -15.96
N LEU A 61 -1.94 -18.74 -14.86
CA LEU A 61 -2.12 -18.19 -13.52
C LEU A 61 -0.77 -17.78 -12.94
N PHE A 62 -0.78 -16.72 -12.12
CA PHE A 62 0.35 -16.33 -11.31
C PHE A 62 -0.04 -16.33 -9.83
N CYS A 63 0.90 -16.79 -9.01
CA CYS A 63 0.78 -16.82 -7.56
C CYS A 63 2.00 -16.12 -6.95
N GLY A 64 1.76 -14.97 -6.32
CA GLY A 64 2.79 -14.26 -5.55
C GLY A 64 2.68 -14.69 -4.11
N THR A 65 3.80 -14.94 -3.44
CA THR A 65 3.81 -15.40 -2.06
C THR A 65 4.84 -14.64 -1.24
N ASN A 66 4.90 -14.91 0.06
CA ASN A 66 5.99 -14.44 0.91
C ASN A 66 7.35 -15.11 0.62
N SER A 67 7.44 -16.05 -0.32
CA SER A 67 8.64 -16.83 -0.65
C SER A 67 8.84 -17.00 -2.17
N GLY A 68 8.28 -16.09 -2.98
CA GLY A 68 8.53 -16.04 -4.43
C GLY A 68 7.27 -15.95 -5.28
N LEU A 69 7.51 -15.79 -6.58
CA LEU A 69 6.51 -15.79 -7.63
C LEU A 69 6.43 -17.18 -8.27
N PHE A 70 5.22 -17.66 -8.52
CA PHE A 70 4.98 -18.92 -9.22
C PHE A 70 4.03 -18.70 -10.39
N GLN A 71 4.20 -19.50 -11.43
CA GLN A 71 3.34 -19.51 -12.61
C GLN A 71 2.83 -20.93 -12.88
N SER A 72 1.58 -21.02 -13.31
CA SER A 72 1.00 -22.22 -13.91
C SER A 72 0.50 -21.86 -15.31
N THR A 73 0.67 -22.76 -16.27
CA THR A 73 0.14 -22.66 -17.64
C THR A 73 -0.86 -23.78 -17.95
N ASP A 74 -1.32 -24.51 -16.93
CA ASP A 74 -2.19 -25.68 -17.04
C ASP A 74 -3.38 -25.64 -16.08
N ALA A 75 -3.87 -24.43 -15.80
CA ALA A 75 -5.01 -24.15 -14.93
C ALA A 75 -4.76 -24.48 -13.44
N GLY A 76 -3.49 -24.43 -13.02
CA GLY A 76 -3.06 -24.62 -11.64
C GLY A 76 -2.76 -26.06 -11.27
N LYS A 77 -2.62 -26.98 -12.24
CA LYS A 77 -2.24 -28.38 -11.97
C LYS A 77 -0.76 -28.50 -11.62
N THR A 78 0.09 -27.73 -12.31
CA THR A 78 1.52 -27.63 -12.02
C THR A 78 1.95 -26.18 -11.89
N TRP A 79 3.00 -25.94 -11.10
CA TRP A 79 3.49 -24.62 -10.78
C TRP A 79 5.02 -24.57 -10.86
N SER A 80 5.55 -23.59 -11.59
CA SER A 80 6.97 -23.29 -11.70
C SER A 80 7.30 -22.03 -10.91
N LYS A 81 8.38 -22.06 -10.13
CA LYS A 81 8.89 -20.86 -9.44
C LYS A 81 9.64 -19.98 -10.43
N LEU A 82 9.33 -18.69 -10.45
CA LEU A 82 9.98 -17.69 -11.29
C LEU A 82 10.98 -16.88 -10.47
N ILE A 83 12.14 -16.58 -11.06
CA ILE A 83 13.21 -15.82 -10.41
C ILE A 83 13.06 -14.35 -10.82
N THR A 84 12.62 -13.52 -9.88
CA THR A 84 12.39 -12.08 -10.15
C THR A 84 13.59 -11.22 -9.77
N SER A 85 14.58 -11.75 -9.04
CA SER A 85 15.81 -11.05 -8.64
C SER A 85 16.94 -12.06 -8.41
N LEU A 86 18.18 -11.69 -8.74
CA LEU A 86 19.36 -12.54 -8.53
C LEU A 86 19.82 -12.56 -7.06
N ASP A 87 19.56 -11.50 -6.31
CA ASP A 87 20.06 -11.34 -4.93
C ASP A 87 19.12 -11.94 -3.88
N ASN A 88 17.93 -12.39 -4.28
CA ASN A 88 16.96 -13.02 -3.40
C ASN A 88 16.17 -14.12 -4.14
N PRO A 89 16.45 -15.40 -3.87
CA PRO A 89 15.73 -16.52 -4.50
C PRO A 89 14.32 -16.73 -3.93
N ASP A 90 13.98 -16.13 -2.79
CA ASP A 90 12.69 -16.23 -2.12
C ASP A 90 12.06 -14.83 -1.89
N PRO A 91 11.86 -14.04 -2.95
CA PRO A 91 11.38 -12.68 -2.83
C PRO A 91 9.93 -12.64 -2.34
N TYR A 92 9.63 -11.74 -1.41
CA TYR A 92 8.25 -11.52 -0.99
C TYR A 92 7.51 -10.71 -2.06
N ILE A 93 6.50 -11.30 -2.69
CA ILE A 93 5.70 -10.68 -3.74
C ILE A 93 4.48 -9.98 -3.14
N GLU A 94 4.34 -8.69 -3.40
CA GLU A 94 3.27 -7.86 -2.82
C GLU A 94 2.14 -7.55 -3.78
N ALA A 95 2.42 -7.54 -5.08
CA ALA A 95 1.44 -7.31 -6.13
C ALA A 95 1.90 -7.95 -7.43
N ILE A 96 0.93 -8.38 -8.24
CA ILE A 96 1.13 -8.90 -9.59
C ILE A 96 0.11 -8.21 -10.49
N ALA A 97 0.55 -7.74 -11.63
CA ALA A 97 -0.30 -7.23 -12.70
C ALA A 97 0.10 -7.91 -14.01
N VAL A 98 -0.91 -8.24 -14.82
CA VAL A 98 -0.74 -8.92 -16.11
C VAL A 98 -1.27 -7.99 -17.20
N SER A 99 -0.50 -7.83 -18.28
CA SER A 99 -0.89 -6.99 -19.42
C SER A 99 -2.24 -7.46 -20.00
N PRO A 100 -3.16 -6.54 -20.38
CA PRO A 100 -4.39 -6.88 -21.11
C PRO A 100 -4.12 -7.72 -22.37
N ASP A 101 -2.97 -7.50 -23.02
CA ASP A 101 -2.53 -8.19 -24.22
C ASP A 101 -1.46 -9.26 -23.95
N TYR A 102 -1.46 -9.85 -22.75
CA TYR A 102 -0.48 -10.86 -22.32
C TYR A 102 -0.29 -12.01 -23.31
N ALA A 103 -1.35 -12.42 -24.01
CA ALA A 103 -1.27 -13.45 -25.04
C ALA A 103 -0.33 -13.11 -26.21
N GLN A 104 -0.06 -11.82 -26.43
CA GLN A 104 0.80 -11.30 -27.50
C GLN A 104 2.14 -10.78 -26.97
N ASP A 105 2.13 -10.07 -25.84
CA ASP A 105 3.32 -9.38 -25.32
C ASP A 105 4.01 -10.08 -24.14
N GLN A 106 3.38 -11.12 -23.59
CA GLN A 106 3.83 -11.87 -22.41
C GLN A 106 4.28 -10.99 -21.24
N THR A 107 3.70 -9.79 -21.12
CA THR A 107 4.15 -8.77 -20.19
C THR A 107 3.42 -8.84 -18.85
N ALA A 108 4.19 -8.97 -17.78
CA ALA A 108 3.69 -8.88 -16.41
C ALA A 108 4.61 -8.02 -15.55
N MET A 109 4.04 -7.36 -14.55
CA MET A 109 4.76 -6.55 -13.58
C MET A 109 4.52 -7.07 -12.17
N VAL A 110 5.56 -7.07 -11.36
CA VAL A 110 5.52 -7.53 -9.97
C VAL A 110 6.17 -6.52 -9.04
N SER A 111 5.56 -6.34 -7.87
CA SER A 111 6.16 -5.58 -6.76
C SER A 111 6.78 -6.56 -5.77
N VAL A 112 8.07 -6.39 -5.51
CA VAL A 112 8.86 -7.19 -4.58
C VAL A 112 9.19 -6.36 -3.34
N ARG A 113 8.77 -6.82 -2.16
CA ARG A 113 8.98 -6.10 -0.90
C ARG A 113 10.46 -5.82 -0.67
N GLY A 114 10.83 -4.54 -0.61
CA GLY A 114 12.20 -4.12 -0.33
C GLY A 114 13.16 -4.14 -1.52
N TYR A 115 12.74 -4.59 -2.70
CA TYR A 115 13.57 -4.65 -3.92
C TYR A 115 12.96 -3.83 -5.05
N GLY A 116 11.64 -3.89 -5.17
CA GLY A 116 10.86 -2.99 -5.96
C GLY A 116 10.13 -3.57 -7.14
N LEU A 117 9.95 -2.77 -8.19
CA LEU A 117 9.18 -3.18 -9.36
C LEU A 117 10.05 -3.92 -10.34
N PHE A 118 9.53 -5.05 -10.81
CA PHE A 118 10.15 -5.83 -11.88
C PHE A 118 9.13 -6.09 -12.97
N LYS A 119 9.60 -6.13 -14.21
CA LYS A 119 8.82 -6.42 -15.41
C LYS A 119 9.43 -7.62 -16.13
N THR A 120 8.58 -8.52 -16.59
CA THR A 120 8.90 -9.51 -17.61
C THR A 120 8.17 -9.14 -18.90
N SER A 121 8.75 -9.49 -20.04
CA SER A 121 8.12 -9.47 -21.38
C SER A 121 8.35 -10.79 -22.13
N ASP A 122 8.66 -11.86 -21.38
CA ASP A 122 9.04 -13.19 -21.86
C ASP A 122 8.40 -14.29 -20.99
N SER A 123 7.19 -14.04 -20.48
CA SER A 123 6.42 -14.97 -19.66
C SER A 123 7.13 -15.44 -18.38
N GLY A 124 8.03 -14.61 -17.86
CA GLY A 124 8.75 -14.86 -16.61
C GLY A 124 10.05 -15.63 -16.76
N GLU A 125 10.56 -15.82 -17.99
CA GLU A 125 11.92 -16.33 -18.21
C GLU A 125 12.97 -15.37 -17.65
N SER A 126 12.74 -14.06 -17.78
CA SER A 126 13.58 -13.03 -17.17
C SER A 126 12.77 -11.85 -16.62
N PHE A 127 13.36 -11.18 -15.64
CA PHE A 127 12.78 -9.99 -15.02
C PHE A 127 13.80 -8.85 -15.03
N GLN A 128 13.34 -7.67 -15.46
CA GLN A 128 14.09 -6.43 -15.45
C GLN A 128 13.56 -5.53 -14.33
N SER A 129 14.46 -4.97 -13.54
CA SER A 129 14.09 -3.93 -12.56
C SER A 129 13.64 -2.69 -13.33
N ILE A 130 12.49 -2.14 -12.95
CA ILE A 130 11.88 -0.96 -13.56
C ILE A 130 11.54 0.08 -12.48
N GLY A 131 11.37 1.34 -12.88
CA GLY A 131 11.06 2.44 -11.97
C GLY A 131 12.19 3.47 -11.84
N ASP A 132 11.86 4.64 -11.30
CA ASP A 132 12.78 5.78 -11.27
C ASP A 132 13.78 5.68 -10.10
N THR A 133 15.05 5.46 -10.44
CA THR A 133 16.19 5.45 -9.51
C THR A 133 16.43 6.78 -8.80
N GLN A 134 15.87 7.89 -9.28
CA GLN A 134 16.03 9.25 -8.74
C GLN A 134 15.03 9.59 -7.63
N VAL A 135 14.00 8.77 -7.38
CA VAL A 135 13.08 8.98 -6.27
C VAL A 135 13.77 8.56 -4.95
N VAL A 136 14.33 9.55 -4.26
CA VAL A 136 15.08 9.38 -3.00
C VAL A 136 14.20 8.83 -1.86
N MET A 137 14.17 7.52 -1.77
CA MET A 137 14.40 6.66 -0.59
C MET A 137 13.94 7.20 0.78
N SER A 138 12.64 7.10 1.04
CA SER A 138 12.10 7.20 2.40
C SER A 138 11.61 5.83 2.88
N ARG A 139 12.54 5.05 3.43
CA ARG A 139 12.35 3.89 4.33
C ARG A 139 11.59 2.63 3.88
N ILE A 140 10.95 2.54 2.73
CA ILE A 140 10.53 1.27 2.12
C ILE A 140 10.70 1.40 0.60
N TRP A 141 11.44 0.46 0.01
CA TRP A 141 12.11 0.63 -1.28
C TRP A 141 11.18 0.55 -2.50
N SER A 142 11.46 1.45 -3.45
CA SER A 142 10.87 1.69 -4.79
C SER A 142 9.45 2.23 -4.82
N VAL A 143 9.32 3.53 -5.04
CA VAL A 143 8.04 4.11 -5.38
C VAL A 143 7.73 3.84 -6.85
N PRO A 144 6.53 3.35 -7.21
CA PRO A 144 5.42 3.00 -6.33
C PRO A 144 5.68 1.73 -5.49
N SER A 145 5.77 1.88 -4.15
CA SER A 145 6.09 0.80 -3.21
C SER A 145 4.86 0.31 -2.51
N SER A 146 4.73 -1.01 -2.53
CA SER A 146 4.14 -1.87 -1.50
C SER A 146 2.75 -1.46 -1.04
N GLY A 147 1.73 -1.79 -1.83
CA GLY A 147 0.37 -1.42 -1.41
C GLY A 147 -0.83 -2.00 -2.12
N ARG A 148 -0.70 -2.59 -3.32
CA ARG A 148 -1.72 -3.41 -4.05
C ARG A 148 -2.37 -2.81 -5.30
N ALA A 149 -1.72 -1.96 -6.06
CA ALA A 149 -2.17 -1.72 -7.43
C ALA A 149 -0.99 -1.33 -8.33
N ILE A 150 -0.55 -2.26 -9.16
CA ILE A 150 -0.02 -1.94 -10.48
C ILE A 150 -1.19 -2.24 -11.41
N VAL A 151 -1.57 -1.27 -12.23
CA VAL A 151 -2.72 -1.42 -13.13
C VAL A 151 -2.28 -0.96 -14.51
N PHE A 152 -2.35 -1.88 -15.46
CA PHE A 152 -2.18 -1.55 -16.87
C PHE A 152 -3.39 -0.76 -17.37
N SER A 153 -3.14 0.24 -18.21
CA SER A 153 -4.19 0.80 -19.06
C SER A 153 -4.84 -0.31 -19.88
N PRO A 154 -6.17 -0.31 -20.08
CA PRO A 154 -6.81 -1.27 -20.99
C PRO A 154 -6.21 -1.26 -22.41
N ASP A 155 -5.66 -0.12 -22.85
CA ASP A 155 -5.04 0.06 -24.16
C ASP A 155 -3.50 -0.02 -24.12
N TYR A 156 -2.94 -0.71 -23.11
CA TYR A 156 -1.50 -0.76 -22.82
C TYR A 156 -0.62 -1.10 -24.03
N ALA A 157 -1.07 -1.99 -24.94
CA ALA A 157 -0.30 -2.31 -26.14
C ALA A 157 0.01 -1.09 -27.02
N THR A 158 -0.85 -0.06 -26.98
CA THR A 158 -0.71 1.18 -27.73
C THR A 158 -0.12 2.32 -26.90
N ASP A 159 -0.63 2.53 -25.68
CA ASP A 159 -0.30 3.72 -24.88
C ASP A 159 0.83 3.50 -23.87
N ARG A 160 1.25 2.24 -23.68
CA ARG A 160 2.28 1.80 -22.72
C ARG A 160 2.07 2.36 -21.30
N THR A 161 0.83 2.69 -20.96
CA THR A 161 0.50 3.41 -19.74
C THR A 161 0.21 2.45 -18.60
N VAL A 162 0.85 2.71 -17.46
CA VAL A 162 0.68 1.94 -16.22
C VAL A 162 0.53 2.89 -15.06
N TYR A 163 -0.37 2.54 -14.14
CA TYR A 163 -0.60 3.27 -12.91
C TYR A 163 -0.13 2.46 -11.71
N GLY A 164 0.44 3.17 -10.74
CA GLY A 164 0.87 2.62 -9.47
C GLY A 164 0.40 3.50 -8.32
N PHE A 165 0.27 2.94 -7.12
CA PHE A 165 -0.01 3.71 -5.90
C PHE A 165 1.14 3.56 -4.91
N GLY A 166 1.70 4.69 -4.46
CA GLY A 166 2.77 4.72 -3.47
C GLY A 166 2.25 4.87 -2.05
N SER A 167 2.42 3.84 -1.23
CA SER A 167 1.93 3.79 0.15
C SER A 167 2.49 4.87 1.07
N ALA A 168 3.76 5.29 0.88
CA ALA A 168 4.42 6.24 1.77
C ALA A 168 3.97 7.70 1.62
N LYS A 169 3.48 8.10 0.44
CA LYS A 169 3.07 9.49 0.14
C LYS A 169 1.60 9.61 -0.26
N HIS A 170 0.86 8.49 -0.35
CA HIS A 170 -0.51 8.43 -0.87
C HIS A 170 -0.65 9.05 -2.27
N GLN A 171 0.37 8.89 -3.10
CA GLN A 171 0.42 9.45 -4.45
C GLN A 171 0.07 8.37 -5.48
N VAL A 172 -0.60 8.79 -6.53
CA VAL A 172 -0.75 7.99 -7.75
C VAL A 172 0.44 8.30 -8.64
N TYR A 173 1.02 7.27 -9.21
CA TYR A 173 2.11 7.34 -10.17
C TYR A 173 1.61 6.87 -11.52
N ARG A 174 2.08 7.52 -12.58
CA ARG A 174 1.82 7.12 -13.96
C ARG A 174 3.13 7.01 -14.72
N SER A 175 3.31 5.86 -15.35
CA SER A 175 4.26 5.65 -16.43
C SER A 175 3.52 5.66 -17.75
N GLN A 176 4.16 6.16 -18.81
CA GLN A 176 3.66 6.16 -20.19
C GLN A 176 4.65 5.49 -21.16
N ASP A 177 5.62 4.76 -20.60
CA ASP A 177 6.71 4.12 -21.32
C ASP A 177 6.92 2.67 -20.87
N GLY A 178 5.87 2.03 -20.34
CA GLY A 178 5.91 0.62 -19.94
C GLY A 178 6.65 0.38 -18.63
N GLY A 179 6.63 1.35 -17.73
CA GLY A 179 7.19 1.27 -16.37
C GLY A 179 8.62 1.77 -16.23
N GLU A 180 9.24 2.27 -17.30
CA GLU A 180 10.64 2.75 -17.28
C GLU A 180 10.76 4.05 -16.47
N THR A 181 9.90 5.03 -16.74
CA THR A 181 9.84 6.29 -15.99
C THR A 181 8.45 6.55 -15.41
N TRP A 182 8.41 7.25 -14.29
CA TRP A 182 7.19 7.51 -13.54
C TRP A 182 7.05 8.97 -13.19
N SER A 183 5.83 9.48 -13.33
CA SER A 183 5.42 10.83 -12.92
C SER A 183 4.37 10.74 -11.82
N ILE A 184 4.38 11.70 -10.89
CA ILE A 184 3.35 11.82 -9.86
C ILE A 184 2.11 12.44 -10.50
N ILE A 185 0.94 11.86 -10.20
CA ILE A 185 -0.36 12.46 -10.42
C ILE A 185 -0.82 13.03 -9.08
N ASP A 186 -0.95 14.35 -9.02
CA ASP A 186 -1.51 15.02 -7.86
C ASP A 186 -3.01 14.76 -7.78
N ILE A 187 -3.44 14.20 -6.64
CA ILE A 187 -4.85 14.12 -6.29
C ILE A 187 -5.19 15.40 -5.54
N PRO A 188 -6.18 16.19 -5.99
CA PRO A 188 -6.55 17.41 -5.29
C PRO A 188 -6.98 17.09 -3.86
N TYR A 189 -6.33 17.72 -2.88
CA TYR A 189 -6.73 17.63 -1.48
C TYR A 189 -8.06 18.37 -1.32
N LEU A 190 -9.10 17.68 -0.82
CA LEU A 190 -10.26 18.37 -0.29
C LEU A 190 -9.79 19.02 1.01
N GLU A 191 -9.65 20.36 1.03
CA GLU A 191 -9.46 21.07 2.29
C GLU A 191 -10.58 20.68 3.25
N GLU A 192 -10.25 19.97 4.33
CA GLU A 192 -11.16 19.80 5.46
C GLU A 192 -11.60 21.21 5.89
N PRO A 193 -12.91 21.50 5.99
CA PRO A 193 -13.36 22.78 6.52
C PRO A 193 -12.73 22.94 7.90
N LYS A 194 -11.88 23.96 8.06
CA LYS A 194 -11.18 24.22 9.33
C LYS A 194 -12.24 24.24 10.44
N PRO A 195 -12.18 23.33 11.42
CA PRO A 195 -13.13 23.38 12.52
C PRO A 195 -12.86 24.68 13.29
N GLU A 196 -13.89 25.53 13.39
CA GLU A 196 -13.90 26.79 14.17
C GLU A 196 -13.43 26.62 15.63
N LEU A 197 -13.28 25.37 16.11
CA LEU A 197 -12.73 24.96 17.38
C LEU A 197 -11.37 25.59 17.74
N LEU A 198 -10.46 25.80 16.79
CA LEU A 198 -9.13 26.37 17.11
C LEU A 198 -9.19 27.86 17.51
N GLU A 199 -10.14 28.63 16.98
CA GLU A 199 -10.37 30.01 17.45
C GLU A 199 -10.97 30.02 18.86
N SER A 200 -11.90 29.09 19.15
CA SER A 200 -12.54 29.00 20.47
C SER A 200 -11.56 28.64 21.60
N ILE A 201 -10.60 27.74 21.36
CA ILE A 201 -9.58 27.34 22.34
C ILE A 201 -8.60 28.51 22.60
N SER A 202 -8.24 29.24 21.56
CA SER A 202 -7.34 30.41 21.66
C SER A 202 -7.96 31.53 22.50
N ILE A 203 -9.25 31.82 22.30
CA ILE A 203 -9.99 32.81 23.08
C ILE A 203 -10.14 32.36 24.54
N ALA A 204 -10.49 31.10 24.78
CA ALA A 204 -10.63 30.57 26.14
C ALA A 204 -9.30 30.63 26.93
N ALA A 205 -8.18 30.27 26.30
CA ALA A 205 -6.85 30.34 26.90
C ALA A 205 -6.44 31.79 27.22
N PHE A 206 -6.76 32.74 26.34
CA PHE A 206 -6.47 34.16 26.56
C PHE A 206 -7.26 34.73 27.75
N VAL A 207 -8.55 34.38 27.87
CA VAL A 207 -9.40 34.78 29.02
C VAL A 207 -8.89 34.18 30.33
N TYR A 208 -8.53 32.89 30.33
CA TYR A 208 -8.00 32.21 31.52
C TYR A 208 -6.65 32.79 31.97
N ALA A 209 -5.74 33.09 31.04
CA ALA A 209 -4.45 33.70 31.36
C ALA A 209 -4.62 35.12 31.96
N GLY A 210 -5.55 35.92 31.42
CA GLY A 210 -5.88 37.23 31.96
C GLY A 210 -6.45 37.17 33.38
N PHE A 211 -7.30 36.18 33.65
CA PHE A 211 -7.89 35.97 34.97
C PHE A 211 -6.85 35.53 36.03
N LEU A 212 -5.98 34.57 35.70
CA LEU A 212 -4.89 34.12 36.58
C LEU A 212 -3.92 35.25 36.94
N LYS A 213 -3.59 36.11 35.97
CA LYS A 213 -2.70 37.26 36.20
C LYS A 213 -3.28 38.26 37.20
N ARG A 214 -4.61 38.47 37.17
CA ARG A 214 -5.30 39.36 38.14
C ARG A 214 -5.33 38.77 39.54
N ILE A 215 -5.55 37.46 39.68
CA ILE A 215 -5.50 36.76 40.98
C ILE A 215 -4.10 36.85 41.59
N LEU A 216 -3.06 36.64 40.79
CA LEU A 216 -1.68 36.70 41.28
C LEU A 216 -1.33 38.10 41.80
N ILE A 217 -1.71 39.16 41.07
CA ILE A 217 -1.51 40.55 41.52
C ILE A 217 -2.24 40.80 42.84
N PHE A 218 -3.49 40.34 42.96
CA PHE A 218 -4.27 40.50 44.18
C PHE A 218 -3.61 39.80 45.39
N LEU A 219 -3.14 38.56 45.21
CA LEU A 219 -2.44 37.81 46.27
C LEU A 219 -1.14 38.48 46.70
N VAL A 220 -0.37 39.05 45.78
CA VAL A 220 0.87 39.80 46.11
C VAL A 220 0.55 41.07 46.90
N ILE A 221 -0.50 41.81 46.52
CA ILE A 221 -0.93 43.01 47.25
C ILE A 221 -1.40 42.63 48.66
N VAL A 222 -2.26 41.62 48.80
CA VAL A 222 -2.77 41.17 50.09
C VAL A 222 -1.64 40.64 50.98
N GLY A 223 -0.72 39.84 50.42
CA GLY A 223 0.46 39.31 51.13
C GLY A 223 1.42 40.43 51.57
N GLY A 224 1.64 41.43 50.72
CA GLY A 224 2.44 42.61 51.05
C GLY A 224 1.81 43.44 52.18
N LEU A 225 0.49 43.65 52.14
CA LEU A 225 -0.24 44.38 53.17
C LEU A 225 -0.25 43.64 54.51
N THR A 226 -0.43 42.32 54.51
CA THR A 226 -0.34 41.50 55.73
C THR A 226 1.06 41.49 56.32
N TYR A 227 2.10 41.40 55.48
CA TYR A 227 3.50 41.50 55.92
C TYR A 227 3.81 42.85 56.57
N LEU A 228 3.36 43.96 55.97
CA LEU A 228 3.54 45.31 56.52
C LEU A 228 2.81 45.48 57.86
N CYS A 229 1.59 44.96 57.99
CA CYS A 229 0.84 44.98 59.25
C CYS A 229 1.54 44.16 60.35
N PHE A 230 2.11 43.00 60.01
CA PHE A 230 2.87 42.19 60.95
C PHE A 230 4.16 42.91 61.41
N ARG A 231 4.89 43.53 60.49
CA ARG A 231 6.11 44.28 60.80
C ARG A 231 5.83 45.50 61.69
N GLN A 232 4.75 46.23 61.45
CA GLN A 232 4.36 47.37 62.32
C GLN A 232 3.96 46.92 63.73
N LYS A 233 3.35 45.75 63.90
CA LYS A 233 3.06 45.18 65.23
C LYS A 233 4.33 44.77 65.99
N GLN A 234 5.33 44.23 65.32
CA GLN A 234 6.63 43.88 65.93
C GLN A 234 7.40 45.12 66.43
N ILE A 235 7.34 46.24 65.68
CA ILE A 235 8.02 47.48 66.05
C ILE A 235 7.38 48.13 67.30
N LYS A 236 6.09 47.92 67.57
CA LYS A 236 5.39 48.45 68.75
C LYS A 236 5.61 47.67 70.06
N HIS A 237 6.28 46.51 70.02
CA HIS A 237 6.59 45.71 71.21
C HIS A 237 8.03 45.90 71.74
N VAL A 238 8.80 46.81 71.15
CA VAL A 238 10.21 47.09 71.52
C VAL A 238 10.41 48.55 71.99
N SER A 239 9.33 49.22 72.41
CA SER A 239 9.35 50.57 72.99
C SER A 239 8.80 50.57 74.40
#